data_AF-A0A420RA82-F1
#
_entry.id   AF-A0A420RA82-F1
#
_cell.length_a   1.000
_cell.length_b   1.000
_cell.length_c   1.000
_cell.angle_alpha   90.00
_cell.angle_beta   90.00
_cell.angle_gamma   90.00
#
_symmetry.space_group_name_H-M   'P 1'
#
loop_
_entity.id
_entity.type
_entity.pdbx_description
1 polymer ?
#
loop_
_entity_poly.entity_id
_entity_poly.type
_entity_poly.pdbx_seq_one_letter_code
_entity_poly.pdbx_strand_id
1 'polypeptide(L)'
;MLPITTTLGNLNEKRLDPIEQIKDGLQDIHNTLLKESGCVQGDRICSSLTLGVLVHMVHQHEHAEPPFIAPLDGYSVSTALNLVKECSEPMPLHDNPGTESLTYIDANDGRTYPCSIKGRMTPVLQKVDREL
;
A
#
# COMPACT_ATOMS: atom_id res chain seq x y z
N MET A 1 -4.03 26.01 -30.95
CA MET A 1 -3.25 25.77 -29.72
C MET A 1 -4.17 25.13 -28.71
N LEU A 2 -3.84 23.95 -28.16
CA LEU A 2 -4.51 23.43 -26.98
C LEU A 2 -4.15 24.36 -25.80
N PRO A 3 -5.11 24.83 -24.99
CA PRO A 3 -4.80 25.65 -23.82
C PRO A 3 -3.87 24.84 -22.90
N ILE A 4 -2.74 25.41 -22.51
CA ILE A 4 -1.76 24.77 -21.60
C ILE A 4 -2.48 24.28 -20.33
N THR A 5 -3.47 25.01 -19.86
CA THR A 5 -4.33 24.66 -18.73
C THR A 5 -5.10 23.36 -18.94
N THR A 6 -5.69 23.14 -20.12
CA THR A 6 -6.40 21.90 -20.46
C THR A 6 -5.44 20.71 -20.52
N THR A 7 -4.25 20.89 -21.11
CA THR A 7 -3.23 19.82 -21.16
C THR A 7 -2.74 19.44 -19.77
N LEU A 8 -2.47 20.42 -18.89
CA LEU A 8 -2.04 20.18 -17.51
C LEU A 8 -3.15 19.51 -16.68
N GLY A 9 -4.41 19.91 -16.87
CA GLY A 9 -5.57 19.25 -16.25
C GLY A 9 -5.64 17.77 -16.60
N ASN A 10 -5.60 17.44 -17.91
CA ASN A 10 -5.65 16.06 -18.38
C ASN A 10 -4.49 15.20 -17.87
N LEU A 11 -3.28 15.77 -17.78
CA LEU A 11 -2.12 15.07 -17.21
C LEU A 11 -2.29 14.82 -15.72
N ASN A 12 -2.82 15.80 -15.00
CA ASN A 12 -3.09 15.66 -13.57
C ASN A 12 -4.16 14.61 -13.29
N GLU A 13 -5.24 14.56 -14.07
CA GLU A 13 -6.29 13.54 -13.97
C GLU A 13 -5.72 12.12 -14.20
N LYS A 14 -4.90 11.95 -15.25
CA LYS A 14 -4.22 10.67 -15.53
C LYS A 14 -3.26 10.23 -14.43
N ARG A 15 -2.69 11.17 -13.67
CA ARG A 15 -1.84 10.88 -12.51
C ARG A 15 -2.69 10.54 -11.28
N LEU A 16 -3.77 11.27 -11.06
CA LEU A 16 -4.61 11.12 -9.87
C LEU A 16 -5.36 9.80 -9.84
N ASP A 17 -5.90 9.35 -10.98
CA ASP A 17 -6.71 8.12 -11.03
C ASP A 17 -5.94 6.88 -10.49
N PRO A 18 -4.70 6.57 -10.93
CA PRO A 18 -3.90 5.50 -10.33
C PRO A 18 -3.60 5.68 -8.84
N ILE A 19 -3.38 6.91 -8.39
CA ILE A 19 -3.05 7.21 -6.98
C ILE A 19 -4.29 7.02 -6.09
N GLU A 20 -5.46 7.41 -6.58
CA GLU A 20 -6.75 7.16 -5.91
C GLU A 20 -7.01 5.65 -5.80
N GLN A 21 -6.74 4.87 -6.87
CA GLN A 21 -6.84 3.41 -6.80
C GLN A 21 -5.93 2.79 -5.73
N ILE A 22 -4.69 3.29 -5.58
CA ILE A 22 -3.77 2.85 -4.52
C ILE A 22 -4.33 3.22 -3.14
N LYS A 23 -4.82 4.45 -2.97
CA LYS A 23 -5.42 4.92 -1.73
C LYS A 23 -6.60 4.05 -1.30
N ASP A 24 -7.51 3.79 -2.23
CA ASP A 24 -8.72 3.00 -1.98
C ASP A 24 -8.36 1.56 -1.61
N GLY A 25 -7.36 0.97 -2.28
CA GLY A 25 -6.83 -0.34 -1.92
C GLY A 25 -6.28 -0.39 -0.49
N LEU A 26 -5.53 0.64 -0.06
CA LEU A 26 -5.05 0.73 1.32
C LEU A 26 -6.18 0.87 2.33
N GLN A 27 -7.22 1.65 2.00
CA GLN A 27 -8.41 1.81 2.84
C GLN A 27 -9.21 0.50 2.96
N ASP A 28 -9.34 -0.26 1.88
CA ASP A 28 -9.99 -1.57 1.87
C ASP A 28 -9.25 -2.58 2.74
N ILE A 29 -7.91 -2.59 2.68
CA ILE A 29 -7.08 -3.42 3.56
C ILE A 29 -7.30 -3.02 5.02
N HIS A 30 -7.28 -1.72 5.34
CA HIS A 30 -7.53 -1.24 6.71
C HIS A 30 -8.88 -1.73 7.23
N ASN A 31 -9.95 -1.57 6.43
CA ASN A 31 -11.30 -2.00 6.79
C ASN A 31 -11.41 -3.53 6.97
N THR A 32 -10.63 -4.28 6.19
CA THR A 32 -10.56 -5.74 6.27
C THR A 32 -9.85 -6.18 7.54
N LEU A 33 -8.65 -5.65 7.81
CA LEU A 33 -7.84 -5.99 8.97
C LEU A 33 -8.54 -5.68 10.30
N LEU A 34 -9.36 -4.63 10.36
CA LEU A 34 -10.18 -4.30 11.54
C LEU A 34 -11.23 -5.38 11.89
N LYS A 35 -11.66 -6.17 10.91
CA LYS A 35 -12.72 -7.19 11.05
C LYS A 35 -12.16 -8.61 11.12
N GLU A 36 -10.93 -8.81 10.65
CA GLU A 36 -10.27 -10.11 10.66
C GLU A 36 -9.92 -10.56 12.09
N SER A 37 -10.28 -11.78 12.44
CA SER A 37 -9.85 -12.42 13.70
C SER A 37 -8.43 -13.02 13.62
N GLY A 38 -7.81 -12.99 12.44
CA GLY A 38 -6.49 -13.53 12.13
C GLY A 38 -6.28 -13.57 10.62
N CYS A 39 -5.03 -13.78 10.19
CA CYS A 39 -4.70 -13.77 8.78
C CYS A 39 -5.12 -15.07 8.07
N VAL A 40 -4.96 -15.12 6.74
CA VAL A 40 -5.27 -16.31 5.91
C VAL A 40 -4.54 -17.60 6.36
N GLN A 41 -3.44 -17.47 7.11
CA GLN A 41 -2.69 -18.60 7.66
C GLN A 41 -3.11 -18.96 9.09
N GLY A 42 -4.14 -18.31 9.65
CA GLY A 42 -4.70 -18.60 10.97
C GLY A 42 -4.01 -17.90 12.14
N ASP A 43 -3.00 -17.08 11.89
CA ASP A 43 -2.29 -16.32 12.93
C ASP A 43 -3.08 -15.08 13.34
N ARG A 44 -3.46 -15.00 14.62
CA ARG A 44 -4.26 -13.91 15.19
C ARG A 44 -3.49 -12.60 15.33
N ILE A 45 -2.17 -12.67 15.53
CA ILE A 45 -1.30 -11.51 15.74
C ILE A 45 -1.03 -10.81 14.41
N CYS A 46 -0.95 -11.59 13.33
CA CYS A 46 -0.63 -11.08 11.99
C CYS A 46 -1.52 -9.90 11.56
N SER A 47 -2.85 -10.04 11.62
CA SER A 47 -3.75 -8.94 11.19
C SER A 47 -3.57 -7.66 12.02
N SER A 48 -3.30 -7.80 13.32
CA SER A 48 -3.07 -6.65 14.22
C SER A 48 -1.74 -5.95 13.93
N LEU A 49 -0.67 -6.72 13.67
CA LEU A 49 0.64 -6.17 13.29
C LEU A 49 0.58 -5.45 11.94
N THR A 50 0.01 -6.11 10.93
CA THR A 50 -0.19 -5.51 9.60
C THR A 50 -1.02 -4.23 9.70
N LEU A 51 -2.06 -4.20 10.53
CA LEU A 51 -2.86 -2.99 10.75
C LEU A 51 -2.03 -1.85 11.36
N GLY A 52 -1.20 -2.16 12.37
CA GLY A 52 -0.30 -1.18 12.98
C GLY A 52 0.66 -0.55 11.97
N VAL A 53 1.25 -1.37 11.09
CA VAL A 53 2.14 -0.89 10.02
C VAL A 53 1.37 -0.04 9.01
N LEU A 54 0.19 -0.48 8.60
CA LEU A 54 -0.64 0.23 7.64
C LEU A 54 -1.02 1.61 8.15
N VAL A 55 -1.51 1.70 9.39
CA VAL A 55 -1.87 2.98 10.02
C VAL A 55 -0.65 3.89 10.13
N HIS A 56 0.51 3.34 10.52
CA HIS A 56 1.74 4.12 10.60
C HIS A 56 2.18 4.67 9.23
N MET A 57 2.18 3.81 8.21
CA MET A 57 2.50 4.19 6.83
C MET A 57 1.55 5.27 6.33
N VAL A 58 0.23 5.04 6.38
CA VAL A 58 -0.77 6.03 5.93
C VAL A 58 -0.58 7.37 6.66
N HIS A 59 -0.41 7.35 7.98
CA HIS A 59 -0.19 8.56 8.76
C HIS A 59 1.08 9.32 8.36
N GLN A 60 2.19 8.62 8.08
CA GLN A 60 3.43 9.25 7.61
C GLN A 60 3.22 9.97 6.28
N HIS A 61 2.44 9.38 5.38
CA HIS A 61 2.25 9.90 4.03
C HIS A 61 1.13 10.95 3.91
N GLU A 62 0.15 10.96 4.82
CA GLU A 62 -0.80 12.07 4.98
C GLU A 62 -0.10 13.38 5.36
N HIS A 63 1.04 13.30 6.05
CA HIS A 63 1.81 14.45 6.54
C HIS A 63 3.12 14.66 5.77
N ALA A 64 3.34 13.96 4.66
CA ALA A 64 4.54 14.09 3.84
C ALA A 64 4.48 15.34 2.94
N GLU A 65 5.66 15.86 2.58
CA GLU A 65 5.82 16.84 1.51
C GLU A 65 6.60 16.20 0.34
N PRO A 66 6.06 16.19 -0.89
CA PRO A 66 4.71 16.63 -1.26
C PRO A 66 3.60 15.74 -0.67
N PRO A 67 2.34 16.19 -0.59
CA PRO A 67 1.25 15.37 -0.10
C PRO A 67 0.94 14.20 -1.06
N PHE A 68 0.42 13.10 -0.48
CA PHE A 68 0.05 11.91 -1.24
C PHE A 68 -0.93 12.21 -2.37
N ILE A 69 -1.95 13.04 -2.11
CA ILE A 69 -2.89 13.55 -3.10
C ILE A 69 -2.91 15.08 -3.05
N ALA A 70 -2.37 15.72 -4.10
CA ALA A 70 -2.56 17.14 -4.40
C ALA A 70 -2.53 17.40 -5.91
N PRO A 71 -3.08 18.51 -6.41
CA PRO A 71 -3.04 18.86 -7.82
C PRO A 71 -1.63 19.29 -8.26
N LEU A 72 -1.12 18.69 -9.35
CA LEU A 72 0.14 19.02 -10.03
C LEU A 72 1.44 18.84 -9.23
N ASP A 73 1.45 19.04 -7.92
CA ASP A 73 2.62 18.99 -7.05
C ASP A 73 2.60 17.83 -6.03
N GLY A 74 1.57 16.98 -6.07
CA GLY A 74 1.49 15.76 -5.25
C GLY A 74 2.40 14.63 -5.73
N TYR A 75 2.23 13.45 -5.13
CA TYR A 75 3.03 12.27 -5.51
C TYR A 75 2.98 11.95 -7.00
N SER A 76 4.10 11.49 -7.55
CA SER A 76 4.06 10.77 -8.83
C SER A 76 3.42 9.40 -8.64
N VAL A 77 2.90 8.79 -9.72
CA VAL A 77 2.37 7.41 -9.63
C VAL A 77 3.45 6.44 -9.17
N SER A 78 4.70 6.60 -9.63
CA SER A 78 5.83 5.78 -9.19
C SER A 78 6.11 5.92 -7.69
N THR A 79 6.04 7.13 -7.14
CA THR A 79 6.19 7.36 -5.70
C THR A 79 5.08 6.66 -4.91
N ALA A 80 3.82 6.76 -5.39
CA ALA A 80 2.68 6.09 -4.77
C ALA A 80 2.75 4.57 -4.87
N LEU A 81 3.34 4.02 -5.94
CA LEU A 81 3.59 2.57 -6.05
C LEU A 81 4.70 2.12 -5.10
N ASN A 82 5.79 2.87 -5.00
CA ASN A 82 6.93 2.52 -4.15
C ASN A 82 6.57 2.54 -2.66
N LEU A 83 5.66 3.43 -2.24
CA LEU A 83 5.04 3.39 -0.92
C LEU A 83 4.67 1.96 -0.47
N VAL A 84 3.98 1.24 -1.36
CA VAL A 84 3.47 -0.10 -1.08
C VAL A 84 4.54 -1.16 -1.36
N LYS A 85 5.29 -1.01 -2.46
CA LYS A 85 6.29 -2.00 -2.91
C LYS A 85 7.46 -2.13 -1.94
N GLU A 86 7.84 -1.03 -1.29
CA GLU A 86 8.98 -0.92 -0.37
C GLU A 86 8.57 -0.97 1.11
N CYS A 87 7.28 -1.17 1.40
CA CYS A 87 6.78 -1.28 2.77
C CYS A 87 7.39 -2.50 3.48
N SER A 88 8.16 -2.23 4.53
CA SER A 88 8.73 -3.26 5.39
C SER A 88 7.74 -3.61 6.50
N GLU A 89 7.32 -4.86 6.56
CA GLU A 89 6.34 -5.33 7.53
C GLU A 89 6.96 -6.39 8.47
N PRO A 90 6.79 -6.28 9.79
CA PRO A 90 7.01 -7.41 10.69
C PRO A 90 5.96 -8.49 10.41
N MET A 91 6.43 -9.71 10.18
CA MET A 91 5.60 -10.89 10.00
C MET A 91 5.84 -11.88 11.15
N PRO A 92 4.78 -12.40 11.79
CA PRO A 92 4.94 -13.54 12.66
C PRO A 92 5.32 -14.77 11.83
N LEU A 93 6.27 -15.57 12.32
CA LEU A 93 6.66 -16.81 11.66
C LEU A 93 5.48 -17.78 11.62
N HIS A 94 4.84 -17.90 10.47
CA HIS A 94 3.72 -18.81 10.27
C HIS A 94 4.13 -20.30 10.31
N ASP A 95 5.43 -20.58 10.16
CA ASP A 95 5.96 -21.94 10.09
C ASP A 95 6.05 -22.64 11.47
N ASN A 96 5.95 -21.91 12.59
CA ASN A 96 6.05 -22.48 13.94
C ASN A 96 5.05 -21.86 14.93
N PRO A 97 3.82 -22.41 15.03
CA PRO A 97 2.88 -22.01 16.07
C PRO A 97 3.48 -22.27 17.46
N GLY A 98 3.72 -21.21 18.23
CA GLY A 98 4.22 -21.28 19.61
C GLY A 98 5.57 -20.58 19.86
N THR A 99 6.27 -20.14 18.83
CA THR A 99 7.42 -19.23 18.96
C THR A 99 7.02 -17.84 18.51
N GLU A 100 6.84 -16.92 19.45
CA GLU A 100 6.51 -15.49 19.22
C GLU A 100 7.66 -14.70 18.56
N SER A 101 8.54 -15.36 17.81
CA SER A 101 9.65 -14.69 17.14
C SER A 101 9.13 -13.97 15.90
N LEU A 102 9.17 -12.65 15.93
CA LEU A 102 8.88 -11.79 14.79
C LEU A 102 10.08 -11.76 13.85
N THR A 103 9.82 -11.85 12.55
CA THR A 103 10.80 -11.59 11.49
C THR A 103 10.30 -10.45 10.61
N TYR A 104 11.20 -9.69 10.00
CA TYR A 104 10.80 -8.66 9.04
C TYR A 104 10.79 -9.26 7.63
N ILE A 105 9.75 -8.97 6.85
CA ILE A 105 9.76 -9.23 5.42
C ILE A 105 10.76 -8.24 4.80
N ASP A 106 11.77 -8.76 4.12
CA ASP A 106 12.55 -7.93 3.20
C ASP A 106 11.69 -7.67 1.96
N ALA A 107 11.38 -6.39 1.71
CA ALA A 107 10.60 -5.96 0.55
C ALA A 107 11.21 -6.43 -0.79
N ASN A 108 12.50 -6.77 -0.80
CA ASN A 108 13.27 -7.21 -1.97
C ASN A 108 13.51 -8.73 -2.04
N ASP A 109 12.95 -9.54 -1.13
CA ASP A 109 13.15 -11.01 -1.13
C ASP A 109 12.48 -11.74 -2.32
N GLY A 110 11.77 -11.00 -3.17
CA GLY A 110 11.07 -11.51 -4.36
C GLY A 110 9.82 -12.33 -4.03
N ARG A 111 9.47 -12.50 -2.76
CA ARG A 111 8.29 -13.23 -2.31
C ARG A 111 7.12 -12.27 -2.11
N THR A 112 5.92 -12.83 -2.26
CA THR A 112 4.67 -12.13 -1.98
C THR A 112 3.96 -12.88 -0.88
N TYR A 113 3.72 -12.21 0.25
CA TYR A 113 3.08 -12.82 1.40
C TYR A 113 1.62 -12.38 1.45
N PRO A 114 0.65 -13.30 1.31
CA PRO A 114 -0.76 -12.94 1.20
C PRO A 114 -1.34 -12.14 2.38
N CYS A 115 -0.73 -12.26 3.55
CA CYS A 115 -1.16 -11.55 4.76
C CYS A 115 -0.59 -10.12 4.87
N SER A 116 0.46 -9.79 4.11
CA SER A 116 1.12 -8.47 4.14
C SER A 116 0.36 -7.43 3.31
N ILE A 117 0.58 -6.14 3.57
CA ILE A 117 0.07 -5.00 2.79
C ILE A 117 0.44 -5.18 1.31
N LYS A 118 1.72 -5.43 1.00
CA LYS A 118 2.17 -5.67 -0.40
C LYS A 118 1.43 -6.85 -1.04
N GLY A 119 1.29 -7.97 -0.34
CA GLY A 119 0.56 -9.13 -0.84
C GLY A 119 -0.90 -8.81 -1.14
N ARG A 120 -1.59 -8.18 -0.20
CA ARG A 120 -3.00 -7.77 -0.35
C ARG A 120 -3.20 -6.71 -1.43
N MET A 121 -2.23 -5.81 -1.64
CA MET A 121 -2.26 -4.79 -2.68
C MET A 121 -1.89 -5.30 -4.07
N THR A 122 -1.37 -6.53 -4.21
CA THR A 122 -0.92 -7.08 -5.51
C THR A 122 -1.92 -6.88 -6.65
N PRO A 123 -3.24 -7.14 -6.48
CA PRO A 123 -4.21 -6.91 -7.55
C PRO A 123 -4.32 -5.45 -7.99
N VAL A 124 -4.26 -4.51 -7.03
CA VAL A 124 -4.30 -3.06 -7.27
C VAL A 124 -3.02 -2.61 -7.97
N LEU A 125 -1.85 -3.03 -7.47
CA LEU A 125 -0.55 -2.69 -8.06
C LEU A 125 -0.43 -3.19 -9.50
N GLN A 126 -0.87 -4.42 -9.78
CA GLN A 126 -0.89 -4.97 -11.14
C GLN A 126 -1.87 -4.25 -12.06
N LYS A 127 -2.99 -3.74 -11.53
CA LYS A 127 -3.93 -2.93 -12.31
C LYS A 127 -3.29 -1.59 -12.69
N VAL A 128 -2.76 -0.87 -11.71
CA VAL A 128 -2.08 0.42 -11.93
C VAL A 128 -0.86 0.29 -12.84
N ASP A 129 -0.01 -0.72 -12.64
CA ASP A 129 1.18 -0.95 -13.49
C ASP A 129 0.82 -1.22 -14.96
N ARG A 130 -0.41 -1.66 -15.28
CA ARG A 130 -0.90 -1.86 -16.66
C ARG A 130 -1.48 -0.60 -17.30
N GLU A 131 -1.84 0.40 -16.49
CA GLU A 131 -2.44 1.66 -16.93
C GLU A 131 -1.38 2.74 -17.18
N LEU A 132 -0.14 2.50 -16.75
CA LEU A 132 1.06 3.30 -17.00
C LEU A 132 1.70 2.99 -18.37
#